data_AF-A0A3N5J6I6-F1
#
_entry.id   AF-A0A3N5J6I6-F1
#
_cell.length_a   1.000
_cell.length_b   1.000
_cell.length_c   1.000
_cell.angle_alpha   90.00
_cell.angle_beta   90.00
_cell.angle_gamma   90.00
#
_symmetry.space_group_name_H-M   'P 1'
#
loop_
_entity.id
_entity.type
_entity.pdbx_description
1 polymer ?
#
loop_
_entity_poly.entity_id
_entity_poly.type
_entity_poly.pdbx_seq_one_letter_code
_entity_poly.pdbx_strand_id
1 'polypeptide(L)' 'MSLLQELKRRKVLRVAGAYAVVGWLVIQVAETVAPQLNLPEWAPRLITLTVLLGFPVALVLAWMLDHGPGGLVVEPA' A
#
# COMPACT_ATOMS: atom_id res chain seq x y z
N MET A 1 3.45 -19.63 -21.44
CA MET A 1 4.14 -18.38 -21.06
C MET A 1 3.35 -17.79 -19.90
N SER A 2 3.96 -17.68 -18.72
CA SER A 2 3.21 -17.58 -17.46
C SER A 2 2.85 -16.13 -17.10
N LEU A 3 1.61 -15.92 -16.66
CA LEU A 3 1.08 -14.63 -16.17
C LEU A 3 1.93 -14.05 -15.02
N LEU A 4 2.67 -14.91 -14.32
CA LEU A 4 3.60 -14.57 -13.25
C LEU A 4 4.86 -13.84 -13.75
N GLN A 5 5.28 -14.06 -15.00
CA GLN A 5 6.42 -13.36 -15.59
C GLN A 5 6.04 -11.96 -16.11
N GLU A 6 4.80 -11.77 -16.58
CA GLU A 6 4.29 -10.46 -16.99
C GLU A 6 4.12 -9.52 -15.76
N LEU A 7 3.64 -10.06 -14.64
CA LEU A 7 3.52 -9.34 -13.36
C LEU A 7 4.88 -8.90 -12.79
N LYS A 8 5.94 -9.67 -13.08
CA LYS A 8 7.31 -9.41 -12.59
C LYS A 8 7.96 -8.15 -13.20
N ARG A 9 7.36 -7.55 -14.25
CA ARG A 9 8.03 -6.53 -15.07
C ARG A 9 7.66 -5.06 -14.81
N ARG A 10 6.68 -4.72 -13.96
CA ARG A 10 6.26 -3.31 -13.77
C ARG A 10 6.03 -2.97 -12.30
N LYS A 11 6.36 -1.73 -11.93
CA LYS A 11 6.56 -1.22 -10.56
C LYS A 11 5.36 -1.40 -9.62
N VAL A 12 4.18 -1.75 -10.14
CA VAL A 12 2.94 -2.02 -9.41
C VAL A 12 3.12 -3.05 -8.29
N LEU A 13 3.87 -4.15 -8.49
CA LEU A 13 4.14 -5.12 -7.42
C LEU A 13 4.95 -4.52 -6.26
N ARG A 14 5.87 -3.60 -6.57
CA ARG A 14 6.66 -2.89 -5.55
C ARG A 14 5.77 -1.95 -4.74
N VAL A 15 4.80 -1.28 -5.37
CA VAL A 15 3.84 -0.41 -4.67
C VAL A 15 2.87 -1.23 -3.82
N ALA A 16 2.35 -2.34 -4.36
CA ALA A 16 1.50 -3.25 -3.59
C ALA A 16 2.23 -3.80 -2.35
N GLY A 17 3.49 -4.23 -2.51
CA GLY A 17 4.32 -4.68 -1.40
C GLY A 17 4.62 -3.57 -0.38
N ALA A 18 5.01 -2.39 -0.84
CA ALA A 18 5.25 -1.23 0.05
C ALA A 18 4.00 -0.83 0.82
N TYR A 19 2.84 -0.80 0.14
CA TYR A 19 1.57 -0.51 0.80
C TYR A 19 1.22 -1.59 1.82
N ALA A 20 1.39 -2.87 1.50
CA ALA A 20 1.12 -3.95 2.45
C ALA A 20 1.96 -3.80 3.72
N VAL A 21 3.25 -3.47 3.59
CA VAL A 21 4.14 -3.24 4.73
C VAL A 21 3.71 -2.03 5.55
N VAL A 22 3.42 -0.88 4.90
CA VAL A 22 3.02 0.34 5.59
C VAL A 22 1.65 0.18 6.26
N GLY A 23 0.66 -0.36 5.54
CA GLY A 23 -0.68 -0.63 6.05
C GLY A 23 -0.65 -1.60 7.23
N TRP A 24 0.16 -2.66 7.14
CA TRP A 24 0.37 -3.59 8.25
C TRP A 24 1.00 -2.90 9.47
N LEU A 25 2.02 -2.05 9.27
CA LEU A 25 2.63 -1.28 10.37
C LEU A 25 1.62 -0.35 11.05
N VAL A 26 0.76 0.33 10.27
CA VAL A 26 -0.29 1.19 10.84
C VAL A 26 -1.27 0.38 11.69
N ILE A 27 -1.69 -0.79 11.21
CA ILE A 27 -2.58 -1.69 11.96
C ILE A 27 -1.90 -2.14 13.27
N GLN A 28 -0.64 -2.57 13.22
CA GLN A 28 0.11 -2.99 14.41
C GLN A 28 0.27 -1.88 15.44
N VAL A 29 0.59 -0.66 14.99
CA VAL A 29 0.69 0.51 15.88
C VAL A 29 -0.68 0.82 16.49
N ALA A 30 -1.75 0.79 15.70
CA ALA A 30 -3.09 1.03 16.20
C ALA A 30 -3.53 -0.01 17.23
N GLU A 31 -3.28 -1.30 17.00
CA GLU A 31 -3.56 -2.38 17.95
C GLU A 31 -2.75 -2.24 19.25
N THR A 32 -1.54 -1.69 19.17
CA THR A 32 -0.69 -1.47 20.34
C THR A 32 -1.10 -0.23 21.14
N VAL A 33 -1.43 0.87 20.45
CA VAL A 33 -1.72 2.18 21.07
C VAL A 33 -3.17 2.30 21.52
N ALA A 34 -4.12 1.66 20.83
CA ALA A 34 -5.53 1.70 21.19
C ALA A 34 -5.80 1.28 22.66
N PRO A 35 -5.32 0.14 23.16
CA PRO A 35 -5.51 -0.23 24.56
C PRO A 35 -4.78 0.71 25.52
N GLN A 36 -3.60 1.24 25.14
CA GLN A 36 -2.86 2.21 25.97
C GLN A 36 -3.64 3.51 26.18
N LEU A 37 -4.42 3.92 25.19
CA LEU A 37 -5.28 5.11 25.25
C LEU A 37 -6.69 4.81 25.76
N ASN A 38 -6.99 3.57 26.20
CA ASN A 38 -8.33 3.11 26.56
C ASN A 38 -9.37 3.36 25.44
N LEU A 39 -8.95 3.22 24.18
CA LEU A 39 -9.86 3.32 23.05
C LEU A 39 -10.80 2.11 23.02
N PRO A 40 -12.04 2.30 22.54
CA PRO A 40 -12.98 1.21 22.38
C PRO A 40 -12.55 0.23 21.29
N GLU A 41 -12.94 -1.05 21.43
CA GLU A 41 -12.55 -2.17 20.56
C GLU A 41 -12.93 -2.00 19.07
N TRP A 42 -13.84 -1.08 18.75
CA TRP A 42 -14.18 -0.77 17.37
C TRP A 42 -13.11 0.08 16.67
N ALA A 43 -12.26 0.80 17.41
CA ALA A 43 -11.31 1.74 16.83
C ALA A 43 -10.21 1.07 15.98
N PRO A 44 -9.50 0.02 16.45
CA PRO A 44 -8.55 -0.71 15.61
C PRO A 44 -9.22 -1.33 14.38
N ARG A 45 -10.45 -1.84 14.55
CA ARG A 45 -11.24 -2.41 13.45
C ARG A 45 -11.52 -1.37 12.36
N LEU A 46 -11.90 -0.14 12.73
CA LEU A 46 -12.12 0.93 11.74
C LEU A 46 -10.82 1.31 11.01
N ILE A 47 -9.68 1.34 11.71
CA ILE A 47 -8.38 1.62 11.10
C ILE A 47 -8.04 0.53 10.08
N THR A 48 -8.19 -0.74 10.45
CA THR A 48 -7.98 -1.88 9.54
C THR A 48 -8.88 -1.82 8.31
N LEU A 49 -10.17 -1.53 8.49
CA LEU A 49 -11.10 -1.35 7.37
C LEU A 49 -10.69 -0.18 6.47
N THR A 50 -10.23 0.93 7.05
CA THR A 50 -9.77 2.10 6.29
C THR A 50 -8.51 1.79 5.48
N VAL A 51 -7.55 1.05 6.05
CA VAL A 51 -6.35 0.57 5.33
C VAL A 51 -6.74 -0.39 4.20
N LEU A 52 -7.68 -1.30 4.44
CA LEU A 52 -8.19 -2.22 3.41
C LEU A 52 -8.89 -1.48 2.27
N LEU A 53 -9.68 -0.44 2.57
CA LEU A 53 -10.33 0.40 1.57
C LEU A 53 -9.35 1.34 0.85
N GLY A 54 -8.27 1.75 1.52
CA GLY A 54 -7.20 2.54 0.92
C GLY A 54 -6.31 1.73 -0.03
N PHE A 55 -6.24 0.41 0.13
CA PHE A 55 -5.45 -0.47 -0.74
C PHE A 55 -5.85 -0.40 -2.23
N PRO A 56 -7.14 -0.57 -2.62
CA PRO A 56 -7.54 -0.42 -4.01
C PRO A 56 -7.29 1.00 -4.54
N VAL A 57 -7.46 2.03 -3.70
CA VAL A 57 -7.14 3.42 -4.08
C VAL A 57 -5.64 3.56 -4.38
N ALA A 58 -4.78 3.00 -3.52
CA ALA A 58 -3.33 3.01 -3.72
C ALA A 58 -2.91 2.22 -4.98
N LEU A 59 -3.58 1.11 -5.30
CA LEU A 59 -3.35 0.38 -6.54
C LEU A 59 -3.76 1.19 -7.77
N VAL A 60 -4.90 1.88 -7.73
CA VAL A 60 -5.34 2.75 -8.83
C VAL A 60 -4.38 3.93 -9.01
N LEU A 61 -3.96 4.58 -7.93
CA LEU A 61 -2.96 5.65 -7.97
C LEU A 61 -1.62 5.16 -8.49
N ALA A 62 -1.15 3.99 -8.05
CA ALA A 62 0.08 3.37 -8.53
C ALA A 62 -0.01 3.06 -10.04
N TRP A 63 -1.16 2.57 -10.50
CA TRP A 63 -1.41 2.30 -11.90
C TRP A 63 -1.42 3.60 -12.72
N MET A 64 -2.06 4.66 -12.24
CA MET A 64 -2.07 5.98 -12.89
C MET A 64 -0.69 6.63 -12.93
N LEU A 65 0.09 6.56 -11.85
CA LEU A 65 1.47 7.09 -11.79
C LEU A 65 2.44 6.30 -12.67
N ASP A 66 2.30 4.98 -12.76
CA ASP A 66 3.15 4.14 -13.62
C ASP A 66 2.73 4.24 -15.11
N HIS A 67 1.48 4.61 -15.41
CA HIS A 67 0.99 4.91 -16.77
C HIS A 67 1.03 6.41 -17.14
N GLY A 68 1.47 7.29 -16.24
CA GLY A 68 1.68 8.71 -16.53
C GLY A 68 2.90 8.93 -17.45
N PRO A 69 2.82 9.81 -18.45
CA PRO A 69 3.89 10.00 -19.44
C PRO A 69 5.10 10.66 -18.76
N GLY A 70 6.15 9.88 -18.51
CA GLY A 70 7.38 10.41 -17.94
C GLY A 70 8.03 9.47 -16.94
N GLY A 71 8.47 8.31 -17.42
CA GLY A 71 9.60 7.66 -16.78
C GLY A 71 10.77 8.63 -16.84
N LEU A 72 11.04 9.35 -15.75
CA LEU A 72 12.25 10.13 -15.62
C LEU A 72 13.44 9.17 -15.68
N VAL A 73 13.97 9.02 -16.90
CA VAL A 73 15.32 8.54 -17.13
C VAL A 73 16.21 9.60 -16.51
N VAL A 74 16.66 9.36 -15.28
CA VAL A 74 17.82 10.08 -14.75
C VAL A 74 19.01 9.53 -15.53
N GLU A 75 19.35 10.21 -16.62
CA GLU A 75 20.58 9.94 -17.36
C GLU A 75 21.74 10.39 -16.46
N PRO A 76 22.62 9.48 -16.00
CA PRO A 76 23.82 9.88 -15.30
C PRO A 76 24.76 10.54 -16.33
N ALA A 77 25.06 11.82 -16.09
CA ALA A 77 26.08 12.59 -16.81
C ALA A 77 27.49 12.03 -16.61
#